data_AF-F4S8Y3-F1
#
_entry.id   AF-F4S8Y3-F1
#
_cell.length_a   1.000
_cell.length_b   1.000
_cell.length_c   1.000
_cell.angle_alpha   90.00
_cell.angle_beta   90.00
_cell.angle_gamma   90.00
#
_symmetry.space_group_name_H-M   'P 1'
#
loop_
_entity.id
_entity.type
_entity.pdbx_description
1 polymer ?
#
loop_
_entity_poly.entity_id
_entity_poly.type
_entity_poly.pdbx_seq_one_letter_code
_entity_poly.pdbx_strand_id
1 'polypeptide(L)'
;MRLMTRYAREHLQDPNRNQQSTKVSDPDLELLLNAVTPLFYSRNPSIIISATNVFLYVAPLTRLGSIVDPLMRLLSQSEVEQDEGNYLAVLHQIYQILISVPGQISGLFRQSLSDFFISCASDSRSVKLIKLKILTSFVSSGLEDQVKIIIKEFKFYVRDSDPVFVEEVTKSIGHLAMNTFGDGRIQAVKLLVQLTKESDCAPVNDLSSSLYDF
;
A
#
# COMPACT_ATOMS: atom_id res chain seq x y z
N MET A 1 23.70 -0.95 -1.84
CA MET A 1 23.07 -0.04 -0.84
C MET A 1 22.92 -0.64 0.56
N ARG A 2 22.60 -1.93 0.74
CA ARG A 2 22.35 -2.52 2.09
C ARG A 2 23.47 -2.31 3.12
N LEU A 3 24.74 -2.39 2.71
CA LEU A 3 25.88 -2.15 3.60
C LEU A 3 25.89 -0.71 4.14
N MET A 4 25.67 0.27 3.27
CA MET A 4 25.57 1.69 3.65
C MET A 4 24.39 1.93 4.59
N THR A 5 23.23 1.32 4.32
CA THR A 5 22.06 1.42 5.22
C THR A 5 22.35 0.81 6.59
N ARG A 6 23.05 -0.33 6.66
CA ARG A 6 23.43 -0.96 7.93
C ARG A 6 24.42 -0.09 8.70
N TYR A 7 25.45 0.39 8.03
CA TYR A 7 26.44 1.29 8.61
C TYR A 7 25.79 2.57 9.15
N ALA A 8 24.92 3.20 8.36
CA ALA A 8 24.17 4.38 8.76
C ALA A 8 23.37 4.15 10.04
N ARG A 9 22.68 3.01 10.19
CA ARG A 9 21.90 2.70 11.41
C ARG A 9 22.76 2.37 12.63
N GLU A 10 23.95 1.80 12.43
CA GLU A 10 24.85 1.45 13.53
C GLU A 10 25.68 2.66 14.02
N HIS A 11 25.95 3.63 13.13
CA HIS A 11 26.92 4.70 13.40
C HIS A 11 26.38 6.14 13.34
N LEU A 12 25.17 6.39 12.81
CA LEU A 12 24.55 7.73 12.80
C LEU A 12 23.48 7.84 13.90
N GLN A 13 23.25 9.05 14.40
CA GLN A 13 22.20 9.30 15.38
C GLN A 13 20.81 9.18 14.75
N ASP A 14 19.85 8.62 15.51
CA ASP A 14 18.46 8.49 15.05
C ASP A 14 17.84 9.88 14.76
N PRO A 15 17.48 10.20 13.51
CA PRO A 15 17.01 11.53 13.13
C PRO A 15 15.67 11.91 13.78
N ASN A 16 14.88 10.91 14.23
CA ASN A 16 13.60 11.14 14.90
C ASN A 16 13.72 11.37 16.41
N ARG A 17 14.85 11.01 17.03
CA ARG A 17 15.09 11.25 18.46
C ARG A 17 15.38 12.72 18.76
N ASN A 18 15.89 13.45 17.77
CA ASN A 18 16.30 14.85 17.89
C ASN A 18 15.17 15.86 17.62
N GLN A 19 13.92 15.44 17.40
CA GLN A 19 12.79 16.36 17.20
C GLN A 19 12.50 17.26 18.42
N GLN A 20 13.02 16.92 19.61
CA GLN A 20 12.88 17.72 20.82
C GLN A 20 14.04 18.70 21.07
N SER A 21 15.15 18.58 20.34
CA SER A 21 16.28 19.51 20.49
C SER A 21 16.68 20.07 19.13
N THR A 22 16.39 21.35 18.93
CA THR A 22 17.02 22.16 17.89
C THR A 22 18.54 22.00 17.94
N LYS A 23 19.15 21.19 17.05
CA LYS A 23 20.49 21.41 16.49
C LYS A 23 20.96 20.24 15.61
N VAL A 24 21.22 20.60 14.35
CA VAL A 24 22.19 20.00 13.40
C VAL A 24 21.99 18.50 13.13
N SER A 25 21.24 18.21 12.06
CA SER A 25 21.33 16.92 11.36
C SER A 25 22.81 16.62 11.06
N ASP A 26 23.28 15.40 11.33
CA ASP A 26 24.69 15.03 11.14
C ASP A 26 25.14 15.41 9.71
N PRO A 27 26.27 16.11 9.53
CA PRO A 27 26.69 16.60 8.22
C PRO A 27 26.89 15.46 7.20
N ASP A 28 27.36 14.30 7.67
CA ASP A 28 27.53 13.11 6.82
C ASP A 28 26.19 12.50 6.39
N LEU A 29 25.18 12.58 7.25
CA LEU A 29 23.81 12.16 6.94
C LEU A 29 23.20 13.07 5.86
N GLU A 30 23.34 14.39 6.03
CA GLU A 30 22.89 15.35 5.02
C GLU A 30 23.62 15.16 3.68
N LEU A 31 24.93 14.91 3.71
CA LEU A 31 25.71 14.63 2.50
C LEU A 31 25.20 13.37 1.78
N LEU A 32 24.92 12.30 2.52
CA LEU A 32 24.37 11.07 1.97
C LEU A 32 23.00 11.30 1.31
N LEU A 33 22.09 12.00 2.01
CA LEU A 33 20.76 12.29 1.46
C LEU A 33 20.84 13.16 0.21
N ASN A 34 21.71 14.17 0.20
CA ASN A 34 21.95 15.00 -0.98
C ASN A 34 22.54 14.21 -2.15
N ALA A 35 23.41 13.23 -1.88
CA ALA A 35 23.97 12.36 -2.92
C ALA A 35 22.94 11.36 -3.49
N VAL A 36 21.97 10.91 -2.68
CA VAL A 36 20.91 9.99 -3.11
C VAL A 36 19.76 10.72 -3.82
N THR A 37 19.51 11.99 -3.48
CA THR A 37 18.47 12.82 -4.11
C THR A 37 18.49 12.81 -5.65
N PRO A 38 19.64 12.98 -6.35
CA PRO A 38 19.66 12.92 -7.82
C PRO A 38 19.32 11.54 -8.39
N LEU A 39 19.42 10.45 -7.60
CA LEU A 39 19.08 9.10 -8.06
C LEU A 39 17.57 8.95 -8.33
N PHE A 40 16.73 9.79 -7.73
CA PHE A 40 15.28 9.80 -7.96
C PHE A 40 14.88 10.32 -9.36
N TYR A 41 15.80 10.93 -10.11
CA TYR A 41 15.55 11.33 -11.50
C TYR A 41 15.82 10.20 -12.49
N SER A 42 16.34 9.05 -12.04
CA SER A 42 16.55 7.89 -12.90
C SER A 42 15.21 7.34 -13.41
N ARG A 43 15.20 6.80 -14.64
CA ARG A 43 14.05 6.07 -15.18
C ARG A 43 14.00 4.61 -14.74
N ASN A 44 15.07 4.11 -14.11
CA ASN A 44 15.14 2.72 -13.71
C ASN A 44 14.44 2.51 -12.35
N PRO A 45 13.38 1.69 -12.28
CA PRO A 45 12.63 1.46 -11.04
C PRO A 45 13.49 0.83 -9.94
N SER A 46 14.46 -0.02 -10.30
CA SER A 46 15.36 -0.65 -9.34
C SER A 46 16.22 0.37 -8.59
N ILE A 47 16.67 1.41 -9.28
CA ILE A 47 17.47 2.49 -8.68
C ILE A 47 16.60 3.31 -7.73
N ILE A 48 15.40 3.68 -8.16
CA ILE A 48 14.45 4.44 -7.33
C ILE A 48 14.08 3.63 -6.09
N ILE A 49 13.68 2.36 -6.22
CA ILE A 49 13.36 1.47 -5.10
C ILE A 49 14.54 1.38 -4.12
N SER A 50 15.77 1.23 -4.62
CA SER A 50 16.94 1.18 -3.75
C SER A 50 17.22 2.51 -3.05
N ALA A 51 17.05 3.64 -3.74
CA ALA A 51 17.22 4.98 -3.16
C ALA A 51 16.15 5.27 -2.11
N THR A 52 14.90 4.91 -2.39
CA THR A 52 13.77 4.97 -1.47
C THR A 52 14.04 4.19 -0.20
N ASN A 53 14.59 2.97 -0.30
CA ASN A 53 14.93 2.19 0.89
C ASN A 53 15.98 2.90 1.75
N VAL A 54 17.01 3.50 1.14
CA VAL A 54 18.00 4.29 1.91
C VAL A 54 17.30 5.43 2.65
N PHE A 55 16.45 6.19 1.96
CA PHE A 55 15.69 7.27 2.57
C PHE A 55 14.75 6.77 3.69
N LEU A 56 14.06 5.65 3.51
CA LEU A 56 13.14 5.10 4.49
C LEU A 56 13.82 4.75 5.81
N TYR A 57 15.05 4.23 5.76
CA TYR A 57 15.78 3.81 6.96
C TYR A 57 16.63 4.90 7.60
N VAL A 58 16.98 5.94 6.86
CA VAL A 58 18.03 6.89 7.25
C VAL A 58 17.54 8.34 7.30
N ALA A 59 16.51 8.71 6.53
CA ALA A 59 16.04 10.09 6.46
C ALA A 59 15.07 10.46 7.60
N PRO A 60 15.06 11.73 8.05
CA PRO A 60 14.00 12.24 8.91
C PRO A 60 12.65 12.25 8.18
N LEU A 61 11.57 12.11 8.95
CA LEU A 61 10.20 12.07 8.44
C LEU A 61 9.82 13.28 7.57
N THR A 62 10.42 14.45 7.82
CA THR A 62 10.20 15.69 7.05
C THR A 62 10.65 15.59 5.59
N ARG A 63 11.68 14.77 5.29
CA ARG A 63 12.21 14.60 3.92
C ARG A 63 11.60 13.43 3.18
N LEU A 64 10.75 12.62 3.82
CA LEU A 64 10.12 11.46 3.17
C LEU A 64 9.12 11.87 2.07
N GLY A 65 8.65 13.11 2.07
CA GLY A 65 7.77 13.61 1.00
C GLY A 65 8.43 13.65 -0.38
N SER A 66 9.76 13.83 -0.45
CA SER A 66 10.49 13.83 -1.73
C SER A 66 10.49 12.47 -2.45
N ILE A 67 10.08 11.40 -1.78
CA ILE A 67 10.02 10.04 -2.33
C ILE A 67 8.71 9.79 -3.08
N VAL A 68 7.66 10.54 -2.75
CA VAL A 68 6.30 10.32 -3.29
C VAL A 68 6.27 10.60 -4.78
N ASP A 69 6.75 11.76 -5.22
CA ASP A 69 6.69 12.15 -6.64
C ASP A 69 7.46 11.19 -7.57
N PRO A 70 8.69 10.74 -7.24
CA PRO A 70 9.39 9.73 -8.05
C PRO A 70 8.66 8.40 -8.14
N LEU A 71 8.05 7.93 -7.05
CA LEU A 71 7.29 6.67 -7.05
C LEU A 71 5.99 6.80 -7.86
N MET A 72 5.27 7.91 -7.71
CA MET A 72 4.06 8.17 -8.49
C MET A 72 4.36 8.34 -9.97
N ARG A 73 5.48 8.98 -10.31
CA ARG A 73 5.96 9.07 -11.70
C ARG A 73 6.22 7.70 -12.30
N LEU A 74 6.77 6.76 -11.53
CA LEU A 74 6.93 5.38 -12.00
C LEU A 74 5.57 4.71 -12.21
N LEU A 75 4.60 4.90 -11.32
CA LEU A 75 3.26 4.32 -11.49
C LEU A 75 2.51 4.89 -12.70
N SER A 76 2.76 6.14 -13.07
CA SER A 76 2.08 6.81 -14.19
C SER A 76 2.73 6.58 -15.55
N GLN A 77 3.87 5.90 -15.63
CA GLN A 77 4.39 5.47 -16.93
C GLN A 77 3.42 4.44 -17.52
N SER A 78 3.10 4.57 -18.80
CA SER A 78 2.10 3.73 -19.46
C SER A 78 2.42 2.24 -19.30
N GLU A 79 1.39 1.43 -19.04
CA GLU A 79 1.44 -0.05 -18.95
C GLU A 79 2.19 -0.69 -20.13
N VAL A 80 2.22 -0.02 -21.28
CA VAL A 80 2.88 -0.47 -22.53
C VAL A 80 4.41 -0.51 -22.44
N GLU A 81 5.02 0.33 -21.59
CA GLU A 81 6.49 0.40 -21.44
C GLU A 81 7.02 -0.31 -20.20
N GLN A 82 6.12 -0.79 -19.33
CA GLN A 82 6.50 -1.35 -18.04
C GLN A 82 6.41 -2.88 -18.03
N ASP A 83 7.52 -3.52 -17.69
CA ASP A 83 7.48 -4.93 -17.29
C ASP A 83 6.59 -5.07 -16.04
N GLU A 84 5.64 -6.01 -16.06
CA GLU A 84 4.72 -6.28 -14.94
C GLU A 84 5.49 -6.49 -13.61
N GLY A 85 6.65 -7.15 -13.67
CA GLY A 85 7.51 -7.38 -12.51
C GLY A 85 8.05 -6.08 -11.89
N ASN A 86 8.38 -5.09 -12.72
CA ASN A 86 8.85 -3.79 -12.25
C ASN A 86 7.70 -3.00 -11.60
N TYR A 87 6.53 -2.99 -12.23
CA TYR A 87 5.34 -2.34 -11.68
C TYR A 87 4.95 -2.94 -10.31
N LEU A 88 4.94 -4.27 -10.22
CA LEU A 88 4.66 -4.99 -8.98
C LEU A 88 5.71 -4.69 -7.89
N ALA A 89 7.00 -4.60 -8.25
CA ALA A 89 8.05 -4.23 -7.31
C ALA A 89 7.86 -2.82 -6.73
N VAL A 90 7.44 -1.85 -7.56
CA VAL A 90 7.12 -0.49 -7.12
C VAL A 90 5.93 -0.48 -6.17
N LEU A 91 4.84 -1.20 -6.50
CA LEU A 91 3.67 -1.31 -5.61
C LEU A 91 4.02 -1.95 -4.26
N HIS A 92 4.84 -3.02 -4.27
CA HIS A 92 5.32 -3.62 -3.03
C HIS A 92 6.17 -2.65 -2.20
N GLN A 93 7.02 -1.85 -2.85
CA GLN A 93 7.81 -0.85 -2.16
C GLN A 93 6.92 0.24 -1.53
N ILE A 94 5.87 0.67 -2.22
CA ILE A 94 4.89 1.62 -1.68
C ILE A 94 4.19 1.01 -0.46
N TYR A 95 3.70 -0.23 -0.57
CA TYR A 95 3.07 -0.93 0.54
C TYR A 95 3.99 -1.04 1.78
N GLN A 96 5.27 -1.38 1.58
CA GLN A 96 6.28 -1.44 2.64
C GLN A 96 6.45 -0.10 3.36
N ILE A 97 6.47 1.01 2.60
CA ILE A 97 6.60 2.36 3.16
C ILE A 97 5.37 2.72 4.01
N LEU A 98 4.17 2.42 3.52
CA LEU A 98 2.92 2.68 4.24
C LEU A 98 2.86 1.95 5.60
N ILE A 99 3.33 0.71 5.65
CA ILE A 99 3.38 -0.06 6.91
C ILE A 99 4.46 0.48 7.86
N SER A 100 5.61 0.89 7.33
CA SER A 100 6.76 1.31 8.14
C SER A 100 6.54 2.65 8.82
N VAL A 101 5.85 3.58 8.17
CA VAL A 101 5.58 4.94 8.67
C VAL A 101 4.10 5.27 8.50
N PRO A 102 3.22 4.67 9.32
CA PRO A 102 1.78 4.89 9.21
C PRO A 102 1.42 6.34 9.58
N GLY A 103 0.59 7.00 8.76
CA GLY A 103 0.01 8.32 9.06
C GLY A 103 0.60 9.49 8.28
N GLN A 104 1.89 9.81 8.46
CA GLN A 104 2.51 10.99 7.83
C GLN A 104 2.64 10.85 6.31
N ILE A 105 3.07 9.68 5.83
CA ILE A 105 3.26 9.45 4.40
C ILE A 105 1.92 9.16 3.71
N SER A 106 0.98 8.51 4.41
CA SER A 106 -0.37 8.25 3.91
C SER A 106 -1.08 9.54 3.46
N GLY A 107 -0.84 10.66 4.14
CA GLY A 107 -1.40 11.97 3.78
C GLY A 107 -0.85 12.54 2.47
N LEU A 108 0.38 12.20 2.09
CA LEU A 108 1.03 12.69 0.87
C LEU A 108 0.57 11.93 -0.37
N PHE A 109 0.31 10.63 -0.25
CA PHE A 109 -0.29 9.81 -1.30
C PHE A 109 -1.82 10.00 -1.44
N ARG A 110 -2.41 10.91 -0.67
CA ARG A 110 -3.86 11.15 -0.68
C ARG A 110 -4.38 11.66 -2.02
N GLN A 111 -3.58 12.44 -2.74
CA GLN A 111 -3.96 12.99 -4.05
C GLN A 111 -3.92 11.92 -5.14
N SER A 112 -3.12 10.87 -4.96
CA SER A 112 -2.94 9.78 -5.92
C SER A 112 -3.76 8.53 -5.59
N LEU A 113 -4.80 8.64 -4.75
CA LEU A 113 -5.63 7.50 -4.37
C LEU A 113 -6.31 6.86 -5.60
N SER A 114 -6.69 7.66 -6.59
CA SER A 114 -7.26 7.19 -7.86
C SER A 114 -6.37 6.21 -8.61
N ASP A 115 -5.05 6.37 -8.50
CA ASP A 115 -4.08 5.58 -9.26
C ASP A 115 -3.92 4.17 -8.69
N PHE A 116 -4.33 3.97 -7.43
CA PHE A 116 -4.33 2.67 -6.76
C PHE A 116 -5.63 1.90 -6.91
N PHE A 117 -6.63 2.46 -7.60
CA PHE A 117 -7.86 1.72 -7.88
C PHE A 117 -7.61 0.55 -8.81
N ILE A 118 -8.37 -0.51 -8.56
CA ILE A 118 -8.23 -1.78 -9.25
C ILE A 118 -9.10 -1.75 -10.49
N SER A 119 -8.45 -1.90 -11.64
CA SER A 119 -9.11 -2.08 -12.93
C SER A 119 -9.33 -3.57 -13.15
N CYS A 120 -10.51 -4.08 -12.79
CA CYS A 120 -10.84 -5.51 -12.83
C CYS A 120 -10.55 -6.21 -14.17
N ALA A 121 -10.59 -5.48 -15.29
CA ALA A 121 -10.37 -6.01 -16.63
C ALA A 121 -8.92 -5.95 -17.14
N SER A 122 -8.06 -5.10 -16.57
CA SER A 122 -6.66 -4.91 -17.02
C SER A 122 -5.65 -5.54 -16.05
N ASP A 123 -5.92 -5.44 -14.75
CA ASP A 123 -4.95 -5.81 -13.72
C ASP A 123 -4.82 -7.33 -13.56
N SER A 124 -3.58 -7.82 -13.50
CA SER A 124 -3.29 -9.21 -13.10
C SER A 124 -3.65 -9.43 -11.64
N ARG A 125 -3.94 -10.68 -11.26
CA ARG A 125 -4.32 -11.05 -9.89
C ARG A 125 -3.32 -10.55 -8.83
N SER A 126 -2.03 -10.66 -9.10
CA SER A 126 -0.98 -10.22 -8.18
C SER A 126 -1.02 -8.71 -7.95
N VAL A 127 -1.27 -7.93 -9.02
CA VAL A 127 -1.47 -6.48 -8.95
C VAL A 127 -2.73 -6.13 -8.16
N LYS A 128 -3.86 -6.82 -8.42
CA LYS A 128 -5.12 -6.61 -7.69
C LYS A 128 -4.91 -6.79 -6.17
N LEU A 129 -4.22 -7.85 -5.78
CA LEU A 129 -3.97 -8.16 -4.37
C LEU A 129 -3.11 -7.11 -3.67
N ILE A 130 -2.04 -6.62 -4.30
CA ILE A 130 -1.18 -5.60 -3.67
C ILE A 130 -1.89 -4.24 -3.61
N LYS A 131 -2.62 -3.85 -4.67
CA LYS A 131 -3.46 -2.63 -4.66
C LYS A 131 -4.50 -2.69 -3.54
N LEU A 132 -5.17 -3.83 -3.36
CA LEU A 132 -6.12 -4.03 -2.26
C LEU A 132 -5.47 -3.83 -0.87
N LYS A 133 -4.27 -4.38 -0.67
CA LYS A 133 -3.51 -4.21 0.59
C LYS A 133 -3.12 -2.75 0.83
N ILE A 134 -2.69 -2.04 -0.23
CA ILE A 134 -2.37 -0.62 -0.18
C ILE A 134 -3.63 0.19 0.22
N LEU A 135 -4.76 -0.04 -0.45
CA LEU A 135 -6.04 0.62 -0.13
C LEU A 135 -6.47 0.35 1.32
N THR A 136 -6.31 -0.88 1.80
CA THR A 136 -6.61 -1.24 3.20
C THR A 136 -5.71 -0.48 4.18
N SER A 137 -4.43 -0.30 3.85
CA SER A 137 -3.48 0.46 4.66
C SER A 137 -3.83 1.95 4.74
N PHE A 138 -4.35 2.54 3.66
CA PHE A 138 -4.78 3.94 3.67
C PHE A 138 -5.92 4.19 4.65
N VAL A 139 -6.87 3.25 4.76
CA VAL A 139 -7.99 3.39 5.68
C VAL A 139 -7.53 3.46 7.13
N SER A 140 -6.53 2.67 7.53
CA SER A 140 -6.03 2.66 8.91
C SER A 140 -5.58 4.03 9.42
N SER A 141 -5.21 4.93 8.51
CA SER A 141 -4.68 6.26 8.82
C SER A 141 -5.51 7.40 8.24
N GLY A 142 -6.66 7.08 7.64
CA GLY A 142 -7.39 7.96 6.73
C GLY A 142 -8.51 8.78 7.39
N LEU A 143 -8.89 9.87 6.74
CA LEU A 143 -10.08 10.66 7.08
C LEU A 143 -11.37 9.94 6.64
N GLU A 144 -12.49 10.17 7.33
CA GLU A 144 -13.76 9.46 7.08
C GLU A 144 -14.24 9.50 5.61
N ASP A 145 -14.01 10.60 4.89
CA ASP A 145 -14.44 10.72 3.49
C ASP A 145 -13.71 9.74 2.56
N GLN A 146 -12.42 9.51 2.80
CA GLN A 146 -11.62 8.59 2.00
C GLN A 146 -12.03 7.14 2.25
N VAL A 147 -12.37 6.84 3.50
CA VAL A 147 -12.95 5.54 3.89
C VAL A 147 -14.24 5.27 3.11
N LYS A 148 -15.13 6.25 2.98
CA LYS A 148 -16.38 6.10 2.23
C LYS A 148 -16.14 5.83 0.74
N ILE A 149 -15.14 6.47 0.13
CA ILE A 149 -14.77 6.22 -1.27
C ILE A 149 -14.25 4.78 -1.43
N ILE A 150 -13.32 4.36 -0.57
CA ILE A 150 -12.75 3.00 -0.63
C ILE A 150 -13.83 1.93 -0.41
N ILE A 151 -14.76 2.14 0.52
CA ILE A 151 -15.89 1.21 0.75
C ILE A 151 -16.77 1.07 -0.50
N LYS A 152 -17.02 2.17 -1.21
CA LYS A 152 -17.79 2.13 -2.46
C LYS A 152 -17.08 1.31 -3.52
N GLU A 153 -15.76 1.47 -3.66
CA GLU A 153 -14.95 0.67 -4.59
C GLU A 153 -14.94 -0.82 -4.20
N PHE A 154 -14.77 -1.12 -2.91
CA PHE A 154 -14.78 -2.50 -2.42
C PHE A 154 -16.11 -3.22 -2.73
N LYS A 155 -17.24 -2.50 -2.71
CA LYS A 155 -18.53 -3.05 -3.14
C LYS A 155 -18.52 -3.54 -4.59
N PHE A 156 -17.78 -2.87 -5.49
CA PHE A 156 -17.61 -3.33 -6.87
C PHE A 156 -16.65 -4.51 -6.95
N TYR A 157 -15.57 -4.51 -6.17
CA TYR A 157 -14.55 -5.58 -6.20
C TYR A 157 -15.05 -6.94 -5.71
N VAL A 158 -16.07 -6.98 -4.85
CA VAL A 158 -16.68 -8.24 -4.41
C VAL A 158 -17.42 -8.96 -5.56
N ARG A 159 -17.74 -8.26 -6.66
CA ARG A 159 -18.40 -8.84 -7.83
C ARG A 159 -17.41 -9.28 -8.91
N ASP A 160 -16.11 -9.29 -8.62
CA ASP A 160 -15.09 -9.77 -9.55
C ASP A 160 -15.26 -11.28 -9.82
N SER A 161 -14.78 -11.73 -10.98
CA SER A 161 -14.85 -13.12 -11.42
C SER A 161 -13.93 -14.07 -10.62
N ASP A 162 -12.85 -13.55 -10.01
CA ASP A 162 -11.88 -14.40 -9.29
C ASP A 162 -12.32 -14.63 -7.83
N PRO A 163 -12.73 -15.85 -7.45
CA PRO A 163 -13.26 -16.13 -6.11
C PRO A 163 -12.23 -15.92 -5.00
N VAL A 164 -10.94 -16.12 -5.28
CA VAL A 164 -9.90 -15.94 -4.25
C VAL A 164 -9.60 -14.47 -4.03
N PHE A 165 -9.70 -13.66 -5.09
CA PHE A 165 -9.63 -12.21 -4.94
C PHE A 165 -10.82 -11.69 -4.12
N VAL A 166 -12.04 -12.19 -4.41
CA VAL A 166 -13.25 -11.84 -3.65
C VAL A 166 -13.14 -12.21 -2.17
N GLU A 167 -12.54 -13.36 -1.85
CA GLU A 167 -12.26 -13.76 -0.47
C GLU A 167 -11.35 -12.75 0.24
N GLU A 168 -10.27 -12.32 -0.41
CA GLU A 168 -9.36 -11.32 0.17
C GLU A 168 -9.99 -9.93 0.29
N VAL A 169 -10.82 -9.52 -0.67
CA VAL A 169 -11.62 -8.29 -0.55
C VAL A 169 -12.54 -8.37 0.66
N THR A 170 -13.20 -9.51 0.87
CA THR A 170 -14.09 -9.73 2.01
C THR A 170 -13.33 -9.66 3.34
N LYS A 171 -12.14 -10.27 3.42
CA LYS A 171 -11.25 -10.16 4.59
C LYS A 171 -10.81 -8.72 4.84
N SER A 172 -10.45 -7.98 3.78
CA SER A 172 -10.10 -6.55 3.87
C SER A 172 -11.27 -5.71 4.38
N ILE A 173 -12.51 -5.97 3.94
CA ILE A 173 -13.72 -5.30 4.48
C ILE A 173 -13.91 -5.64 5.97
N GLY A 174 -13.63 -6.88 6.37
CA GLY A 174 -13.64 -7.27 7.79
C GLY A 174 -12.63 -6.49 8.62
N HIS A 175 -11.38 -6.40 8.15
CA HIS A 175 -10.33 -5.63 8.80
C HIS A 175 -10.70 -4.13 8.88
N LEU A 176 -11.28 -3.61 7.81
CA LEU A 176 -11.80 -2.25 7.73
C LEU A 176 -12.88 -1.98 8.79
N ALA A 177 -13.84 -2.90 8.96
CA ALA A 177 -14.89 -2.76 9.98
C ALA A 177 -14.35 -2.78 11.42
N MET A 178 -13.19 -3.42 11.65
CA MET A 178 -12.53 -3.42 12.97
C MET A 178 -11.74 -2.13 13.24
N ASN A 179 -11.13 -1.56 12.20
CA ASN A 179 -10.19 -0.45 12.34
C ASN A 179 -10.83 0.94 12.15
N THR A 180 -12.06 1.00 11.63
CA THR A 180 -12.80 2.26 11.42
C THR A 180 -13.86 2.50 12.49
N PHE A 181 -14.17 3.78 12.70
CA PHE A 181 -15.22 4.23 13.61
C PHE A 181 -16.28 5.04 12.83
N GLY A 182 -17.49 5.15 13.37
CA GLY A 182 -18.57 5.95 12.76
C GLY A 182 -19.29 5.29 11.57
N ASP A 183 -19.74 6.12 10.63
CA ASP A 183 -20.57 5.73 9.47
C ASP A 183 -19.86 4.73 8.53
N GLY A 184 -18.54 4.86 8.36
CA GLY A 184 -17.74 3.93 7.56
C GLY A 184 -17.80 2.48 8.07
N ARG A 185 -17.76 2.29 9.40
CA ARG A 185 -17.90 0.96 10.01
C ARG A 185 -19.27 0.36 9.77
N ILE A 186 -20.33 1.17 9.93
CA ILE A 186 -21.71 0.72 9.73
C ILE A 186 -21.90 0.27 8.27
N GLN A 187 -21.35 1.02 7.31
CA GLN A 187 -21.41 0.66 5.90
C GLN A 187 -20.63 -0.63 5.59
N ALA A 188 -19.42 -0.79 6.12
CA ALA A 188 -18.62 -2.00 5.94
C ALA A 188 -19.33 -3.25 6.48
N VAL A 189 -19.89 -3.18 7.69
CA VAL A 189 -20.67 -4.29 8.28
C VAL A 189 -21.94 -4.57 7.46
N LYS A 190 -22.64 -3.53 6.99
CA LYS A 190 -23.81 -3.71 6.14
C LYS A 190 -23.47 -4.42 4.82
N LEU A 191 -22.33 -4.10 4.21
CA LEU A 191 -21.85 -4.80 3.02
C LEU A 191 -21.58 -6.27 3.34
N LEU A 192 -20.85 -6.59 4.41
CA LEU A 192 -20.61 -7.99 4.81
C LEU A 192 -21.91 -8.77 5.02
N VAL A 193 -22.90 -8.18 5.68
CA VAL A 193 -24.21 -8.82 5.87
C VAL A 193 -24.92 -9.07 4.52
N GLN A 194 -24.82 -8.13 3.57
CA GLN A 194 -25.38 -8.33 2.22
C GLN A 194 -24.71 -9.52 1.52
N LEU A 195 -23.39 -9.65 1.63
CA LEU A 195 -22.64 -10.76 1.05
C LEU A 195 -23.04 -12.10 1.66
N THR A 196 -23.21 -12.15 3.00
CA THR A 196 -23.65 -13.39 3.67
C THR A 196 -25.02 -13.86 3.21
N LYS A 197 -25.95 -12.93 2.95
CA LYS A 197 -27.28 -13.24 2.44
C LYS A 197 -27.27 -13.72 0.99
N GLU A 198 -26.30 -13.25 0.21
CA GLU A 198 -26.13 -13.65 -1.18
C GLU A 198 -25.47 -15.03 -1.28
N SER A 199 -24.57 -15.38 -0.35
CA SER A 199 -24.01 -16.73 -0.22
C SER A 199 -24.99 -17.79 0.30
N ASP A 200 -26.05 -17.42 1.03
CA ASP A 200 -27.17 -18.33 1.36
C ASP A 200 -27.99 -18.75 0.12
N CYS A 201 -27.80 -18.06 -1.02
CA CYS A 201 -28.45 -18.37 -2.31
C CYS A 201 -27.58 -19.27 -3.21
N ALA A 202 -26.32 -19.50 -2.86
CA ALA A 202 -25.48 -20.50 -3.51
C ALA A 202 -25.63 -21.82 -2.72
N PRO A 203 -26.07 -22.93 -3.33
CA PRO A 203 -26.23 -24.17 -2.61
C PRO A 203 -24.86 -24.65 -2.11
N VAL A 204 -24.65 -24.51 -0.80
CA VAL A 204 -23.63 -25.24 -0.06
C VAL A 204 -24.14 -26.66 0.07
N ASN A 205 -23.94 -27.48 -0.96
CA ASN A 205 -23.94 -28.94 -0.90
C ASN A 205 -23.50 -29.46 -2.27
N ASP A 206 -22.26 -29.95 -2.34
CA ASP A 206 -21.86 -31.16 -3.09
C ASP A 206 -20.34 -31.40 -2.98
N LEU A 207 -19.80 -31.38 -1.76
CA LEU A 207 -18.47 -31.93 -1.48
C LEU A 207 -18.47 -32.95 -0.32
N SER A 208 -19.64 -33.37 0.17
CA SER A 208 -19.78 -34.43 1.17
C SER A 208 -20.27 -35.78 0.61
N SER A 209 -20.47 -35.90 -0.71
CA SER A 209 -21.14 -37.08 -1.31
C SER A 209 -20.22 -38.06 -2.06
N SER A 210 -18.88 -38.00 -1.90
CA SER A 210 -17.96 -38.92 -2.62
C SER A 210 -16.97 -39.70 -1.75
N LEU A 211 -17.19 -39.79 -0.43
CA LEU A 211 -16.36 -40.64 0.45
C LEU A 211 -17.08 -41.83 1.10
N TYR A 212 -18.29 -42.15 0.65
CA TYR A 212 -18.93 -43.44 0.93
C TYR A 212 -19.70 -43.88 -0.31
N ASP A 213 -19.06 -44.62 -1.20
CA ASP A 213 -19.66 -45.77 -1.89
C ASP A 213 -18.59 -46.58 -2.64
N PHE A 214 -18.44 -47.82 -2.15
CA PHE A 214 -17.70 -49.00 -2.66
C PHE A 214 -16.17 -48.97 -2.77
#